data_AF-A0ABD5XKP7-F1
#
_entry.id   AF-A0ABD5XKP7-F1
#
_cell.length_a   1.000
_cell.length_b   1.000
_cell.length_c   1.000
_cell.angle_alpha   90.00
_cell.angle_beta   90.00
_cell.angle_gamma   90.00
#
_symmetry.space_group_name_H-M   'P 1'
#
loop_
_entity.id
_entity.type
_entity.pdbx_description
1 polymer ?
#
loop_
_entity_poly.entity_id
_entity_poly.type
_entity_poly.pdbx_seq_one_letter_code
_entity_poly.pdbx_strand_id
1 'polypeptide(L)'
;MTAAQKGMAAVNEGMGHLGGEGGGPDSDQEMPLTEHIEEMMRRLGVVFAVAGVVVVAVLLIGTVSPAVPSAEEIIQFLWDAHVGFEDNRPRVYGPLEFLLTKLKVASLAGLLVGLPVFVYETYRFMKPGLYPHERRYYLAAVPTSLILGLVGVAFAHFIVLPVIFDYFISYTEDSAVLAFSLRETFNLILLLMGYMAIVFQIPLFIQPRS
;
A
#
# COMPACT_ATOMS: atom_id res chain seq x y z
N MET A 1 -59.97 3.69 40.96
CA MET A 1 -59.12 3.35 39.81
C MET A 1 -58.78 1.87 39.91
N THR A 2 -59.23 1.10 38.92
CA THR A 2 -59.41 -0.36 38.94
C THR A 2 -58.08 -1.10 38.78
N ALA A 3 -57.95 -2.30 39.34
CA ALA A 3 -56.74 -3.13 39.29
C ALA A 3 -56.14 -3.34 37.88
N ALA A 4 -56.97 -3.21 36.83
CA ALA A 4 -56.55 -3.22 35.43
C ALA A 4 -55.64 -2.04 35.03
N GLN A 5 -55.82 -0.84 35.60
CA GLN A 5 -54.96 0.32 35.32
C GLN A 5 -53.55 0.18 35.92
N LYS A 6 -53.44 -0.50 37.07
CA LYS A 6 -52.14 -0.77 37.71
C LYS A 6 -51.33 -1.82 36.96
N GLY A 7 -51.99 -2.81 36.36
CA GLY A 7 -51.34 -3.82 35.50
C GLY A 7 -50.79 -3.23 34.20
N MET A 8 -51.54 -2.36 33.52
CA MET A 8 -51.06 -1.69 32.31
C MET A 8 -49.93 -0.69 32.58
N ALA A 9 -49.93 -0.02 33.75
CA ALA A 9 -48.83 0.87 34.14
C ALA A 9 -47.52 0.09 34.39
N ALA A 10 -47.58 -1.05 35.06
CA ALA A 10 -46.42 -1.90 35.31
C ALA A 10 -45.86 -2.56 34.02
N VAL A 11 -46.74 -2.86 33.05
CA VAL A 11 -46.31 -3.36 31.72
C VAL A 11 -45.64 -2.25 30.91
N ASN A 12 -46.10 -1.00 31.02
CA ASN A 12 -45.50 0.13 30.32
C ASN A 12 -44.14 0.53 30.94
N GLU A 13 -43.98 0.40 32.27
CA GLU A 13 -42.69 0.57 32.96
C GLU A 13 -41.68 -0.54 32.60
N GLY A 14 -42.14 -1.77 32.37
CA GLY A 14 -41.30 -2.89 31.93
C GLY A 14 -40.90 -2.86 30.45
N MET A 15 -41.70 -2.23 29.58
CA MET A 15 -41.42 -2.13 28.14
C MET A 15 -40.48 -0.97 27.78
N GLY A 16 -40.38 0.07 28.62
CA GLY A 16 -39.43 1.17 28.43
C GLY A 16 -37.95 0.77 28.53
N HIS A 17 -37.66 -0.41 29.08
CA HIS A 17 -36.31 -0.92 29.27
C HIS A 17 -35.86 -1.95 28.22
N LEU A 18 -36.73 -2.28 27.25
CA LEU A 18 -36.47 -3.30 26.21
C LEU A 18 -36.20 -2.70 24.83
N GLY A 19 -36.20 -1.37 24.70
CA GLY A 19 -35.58 -0.67 23.59
C GLY A 19 -34.08 -0.66 23.80
N GLY A 20 -33.45 -1.82 23.56
CA GLY A 20 -32.01 -2.00 23.71
C GLY A 20 -31.28 -0.86 23.03
N GLU A 21 -30.56 -0.09 23.85
CA GLU A 21 -29.47 0.78 23.43
C GLU A 21 -28.43 -0.10 22.74
N GLY A 22 -28.64 -0.37 21.45
CA GLY A 22 -27.56 -0.67 20.53
C GLY A 22 -26.80 0.62 20.28
N GLY A 23 -26.23 1.20 21.34
CA GLY A 23 -25.43 2.41 21.25
C GLY A 23 -24.27 2.14 20.30
N GLY A 24 -24.23 2.88 19.20
CA GLY A 24 -23.04 2.94 18.35
C GLY A 24 -21.81 3.33 19.19
N PRO A 25 -20.59 3.19 18.65
CA PRO A 25 -19.37 3.57 19.37
C PRO A 25 -19.52 4.97 20.02
N ASP A 26 -18.94 5.20 21.21
CA ASP A 26 -19.09 6.47 21.96
C ASP A 26 -18.65 7.75 21.20
N SER A 27 -18.01 7.60 20.04
CA SER A 27 -17.60 8.70 19.16
C SER A 27 -18.25 8.64 17.78
N ASP A 28 -19.30 7.86 17.61
CA ASP A 28 -20.03 7.75 16.36
C ASP A 28 -20.72 9.08 16.06
N GLN A 29 -20.45 9.63 14.88
CA GLN A 29 -20.98 10.90 14.43
C GLN A 29 -21.81 10.61 13.19
N GLU A 30 -23.13 10.72 13.32
CA GLU A 30 -24.04 10.61 12.18
C GLU A 30 -23.84 11.82 11.25
N MET A 31 -23.11 11.60 10.15
CA MET A 31 -22.89 12.59 9.11
C MET A 31 -23.75 12.27 7.88
N PRO A 32 -24.28 13.29 7.16
CA PRO A 32 -24.86 13.11 5.83
C PRO A 32 -23.90 12.40 4.85
N LEU A 33 -24.44 11.57 3.95
CA LEU A 33 -23.64 10.81 2.97
C LEU A 33 -22.71 11.70 2.13
N THR A 34 -23.15 12.91 1.80
CA THR A 34 -22.34 13.89 1.05
C THR A 34 -21.09 14.29 1.82
N GLU A 35 -21.21 14.52 3.13
CA GLU A 35 -20.09 14.89 3.99
C GLU A 35 -19.12 13.72 4.16
N HIS A 36 -19.64 12.48 4.25
CA HIS A 36 -18.80 11.28 4.32
C HIS A 36 -17.97 11.06 3.04
N ILE A 37 -18.57 11.26 1.86
CA ILE A 37 -17.85 11.18 0.57
C ILE A 37 -16.84 12.31 0.45
N GLU A 38 -17.20 13.54 0.84
CA GLU A 38 -16.28 14.68 0.85
C GLU A 38 -15.07 14.40 1.73
N GLU A 39 -15.27 13.82 2.91
CA GLU A 39 -14.19 13.42 3.80
C GLU A 39 -13.28 12.37 3.17
N MET A 40 -13.83 11.31 2.59
CA MET A 40 -13.05 10.28 1.90
C MET A 40 -12.20 10.88 0.78
N MET A 41 -12.81 11.72 -0.07
CA MET A 41 -12.14 12.38 -1.18
C MET A 41 -11.04 13.33 -0.70
N ARG A 42 -11.30 14.13 0.35
CA ARG A 42 -10.31 15.03 0.94
C ARG A 42 -9.09 14.25 1.46
N ARG A 43 -9.32 13.16 2.18
CA ARG A 43 -8.26 12.31 2.74
C ARG A 43 -7.45 11.62 1.65
N LEU A 44 -8.11 11.06 0.65
CA LEU A 44 -7.46 10.48 -0.51
C LEU A 44 -6.66 11.52 -1.30
N GLY A 45 -7.17 12.75 -1.41
CA GLY A 45 -6.49 13.89 -2.00
C GLY A 45 -5.18 14.23 -1.29
N VAL A 46 -5.13 14.18 0.04
CA VAL A 46 -3.89 14.37 0.82
C VAL A 46 -2.86 13.29 0.48
N VAL A 47 -3.28 12.02 0.39
CA VAL A 47 -2.38 10.91 0.03
C VAL A 47 -1.79 11.12 -1.37
N PHE A 48 -2.63 11.44 -2.36
CA PHE A 48 -2.16 11.72 -3.72
C PHE A 48 -1.29 12.97 -3.82
N ALA A 49 -1.57 14.01 -3.02
CA ALA A 49 -0.74 15.20 -2.99
C ALA A 49 0.66 14.88 -2.46
N VAL A 50 0.77 14.14 -1.35
CA VAL A 50 2.08 13.73 -0.80
C VAL A 50 2.82 12.81 -1.78
N ALA A 51 2.14 11.80 -2.33
CA ALA A 51 2.73 10.93 -3.34
C ALA A 51 3.21 11.72 -4.58
N GLY A 52 2.41 12.69 -5.03
CA GLY A 52 2.75 13.58 -6.15
C GLY A 52 3.97 14.45 -5.89
N VAL A 53 4.12 14.98 -4.67
CA VAL A 53 5.32 15.74 -4.27
C VAL A 53 6.57 14.85 -4.36
N VAL A 54 6.49 13.61 -3.89
CA VAL A 54 7.60 12.65 -3.98
C VAL A 54 7.93 12.32 -5.43
N VAL A 55 6.92 12.10 -6.28
CA VAL A 55 7.11 11.87 -7.73
C VAL A 55 7.87 13.03 -8.37
N VAL A 56 7.44 14.27 -8.11
CA VAL A 56 8.11 15.46 -8.64
C VAL A 56 9.53 15.60 -8.09
N ALA A 57 9.75 15.29 -6.81
CA ALA A 57 11.07 15.33 -6.19
C ALA A 57 12.03 14.33 -6.85
N VAL A 58 11.60 13.08 -7.06
CA VAL A 58 12.42 12.04 -7.70
C VAL A 58 12.67 12.33 -9.18
N LEU A 59 11.71 12.93 -9.90
CA LEU A 59 11.87 13.25 -11.32
C LEU A 59 12.72 14.50 -11.60
N LEU A 60 12.59 15.54 -10.76
CA LEU A 60 13.21 16.84 -11.01
C LEU A 60 14.32 17.14 -10.02
N ILE A 61 14.02 17.10 -8.72
CA ILE A 61 14.96 17.52 -7.68
C ILE A 61 16.16 16.57 -7.58
N GLY A 62 15.94 15.26 -7.72
CA GLY A 62 17.02 14.28 -7.67
C GLY A 62 18.05 14.44 -8.79
N THR A 63 17.68 15.07 -9.92
CA THR A 63 18.63 15.32 -11.02
C THR A 63 19.61 16.48 -10.71
N VAL A 64 19.28 17.33 -9.74
CA VAL A 64 20.05 18.54 -9.40
C VAL A 64 20.63 18.50 -7.98
N SER A 65 20.12 17.64 -7.11
CA SER A 65 20.52 17.56 -5.70
C SER A 65 20.79 16.12 -5.28
N PRO A 66 21.96 15.81 -4.69
CA PRO A 66 22.27 14.47 -4.21
C PRO A 66 21.48 14.08 -2.95
N ALA A 67 20.70 15.00 -2.38
CA ALA A 67 19.89 14.74 -1.19
C ALA A 67 18.66 13.85 -1.47
N VAL A 68 18.23 13.77 -2.74
CA VAL A 68 17.07 12.98 -3.17
C VAL A 68 17.53 12.07 -4.31
N PRO A 69 17.29 10.76 -4.24
CA PRO A 69 17.64 9.88 -5.35
C PRO A 69 16.80 10.22 -6.58
N SER A 70 17.45 10.38 -7.72
CA SER A 70 16.79 10.55 -9.01
C SER A 70 16.17 9.24 -9.51
N ALA A 71 15.22 9.35 -10.44
CA ALA A 71 14.65 8.16 -11.09
C ALA A 71 15.74 7.33 -11.80
N GLU A 72 16.74 7.98 -12.39
CA GLU A 72 17.88 7.37 -13.05
C GLU A 72 18.75 6.58 -12.09
N GLU A 73 19.07 7.14 -10.93
CA GLU A 73 19.85 6.45 -9.90
C GLU A 73 19.09 5.23 -9.35
N ILE A 74 17.78 5.34 -9.14
CA ILE A 74 16.97 4.20 -8.71
C ILE A 74 16.94 3.12 -9.80
N ILE A 75 16.82 3.53 -11.08
CA ILE A 75 16.88 2.60 -12.22
C ILE A 75 18.23 1.90 -12.26
N GLN A 76 19.33 2.67 -12.14
CA GLN A 76 20.67 2.11 -12.20
C GLN A 76 20.94 1.19 -11.00
N PHE A 77 20.52 1.57 -9.80
CA PHE A 77 20.62 0.73 -8.62
C PHE A 77 19.91 -0.62 -8.80
N LEU A 78 18.66 -0.61 -9.27
CA LEU A 78 17.90 -1.84 -9.50
C LEU A 78 18.47 -2.66 -10.66
N TRP A 79 19.03 -2.01 -11.68
CA TRP A 79 19.65 -2.68 -12.80
C TRP A 79 20.93 -3.41 -12.39
N ASP A 80 21.84 -2.69 -11.74
CA ASP A 80 23.14 -3.22 -11.32
C ASP A 80 22.98 -4.31 -10.26
N ALA A 81 21.97 -4.21 -9.40
CA ALA A 81 21.71 -5.21 -8.36
C ALA A 81 21.31 -6.60 -8.90
N HIS A 82 20.75 -6.70 -10.11
CA HIS A 82 20.21 -7.97 -10.60
C HIS A 82 20.73 -8.40 -11.96
N VAL A 83 21.17 -7.47 -12.80
CA VAL A 83 21.54 -7.74 -14.20
C VAL A 83 23.04 -7.45 -14.44
N GLY A 84 23.81 -7.08 -13.43
CA GLY A 84 25.18 -6.56 -13.56
C GLY A 84 26.26 -7.58 -13.96
N PHE A 85 26.22 -8.13 -15.18
CA PHE A 85 27.39 -8.74 -15.84
C PHE A 85 28.15 -7.70 -16.70
N GLU A 86 29.37 -8.02 -17.14
CA GLU A 86 30.24 -7.08 -17.87
C GLU A 86 29.53 -6.41 -19.06
N ASP A 87 29.67 -5.08 -19.15
CA ASP A 87 29.11 -4.21 -20.20
C ASP A 87 27.58 -4.29 -20.40
N ASN A 88 26.83 -4.66 -19.36
CA ASN A 88 25.38 -4.77 -19.46
C ASN A 88 24.67 -3.44 -19.21
N ARG A 89 24.67 -2.52 -20.17
CA ARG A 89 23.80 -1.33 -20.13
C ARG A 89 22.37 -1.67 -20.60
N PRO A 90 21.33 -1.08 -19.97
CA PRO A 90 19.95 -1.31 -20.41
C PRO A 90 19.73 -0.92 -21.87
N ARG A 91 19.10 -1.81 -22.64
CA ARG A 91 18.74 -1.55 -24.03
C ARG A 91 17.34 -0.97 -24.12
N VAL A 92 17.22 0.11 -24.87
CA VAL A 92 15.97 0.85 -25.08
C VAL A 92 15.54 0.66 -26.53
N TYR A 93 14.32 0.19 -26.75
CA TYR A 93 13.78 -0.14 -28.07
C TYR A 93 12.69 0.85 -28.54
N GLY A 94 12.17 1.68 -27.64
CA GLY A 94 11.21 2.73 -27.98
C GLY A 94 11.63 4.12 -27.51
N PRO A 95 11.28 5.20 -28.24
CA PRO A 95 11.69 6.56 -27.89
C PRO A 95 11.13 7.03 -26.54
N LEU A 96 9.97 6.52 -26.13
CA LEU A 96 9.34 6.86 -24.85
C LEU A 96 9.68 5.88 -23.72
N GLU A 97 10.39 4.79 -24.00
CA GLU A 97 10.58 3.72 -23.03
C GLU A 97 11.34 4.20 -21.79
N PHE A 98 12.44 4.92 -21.97
CA PHE A 98 13.21 5.44 -20.84
C PHE A 98 12.40 6.42 -19.98
N LEU A 99 11.65 7.33 -20.64
CA LEU A 99 10.77 8.28 -19.96
C LEU A 99 9.66 7.56 -19.16
N LEU A 100 8.99 6.58 -19.77
CA LEU A 100 7.95 5.80 -19.11
C LEU A 100 8.51 4.99 -17.94
N THR A 101 9.72 4.45 -18.05
CA THR A 101 10.39 3.77 -16.93
C THR A 101 10.69 4.73 -15.78
N LYS A 102 11.18 5.95 -16.06
CA LYS A 102 11.35 6.98 -15.02
C LYS A 102 10.03 7.32 -14.32
N LEU A 103 8.97 7.53 -15.10
CA LEU A 103 7.64 7.80 -14.55
C LEU A 103 7.15 6.65 -13.67
N LYS A 104 7.33 5.39 -14.10
CA LYS A 104 6.97 4.21 -13.31
C LYS A 104 7.72 4.17 -11.98
N VAL A 105 9.04 4.35 -12.02
CA VAL A 105 9.91 4.30 -10.83
C VAL A 105 9.59 5.45 -9.86
N ALA A 106 9.45 6.67 -10.36
CA ALA A 106 9.06 7.81 -9.54
C ALA A 106 7.66 7.61 -8.93
N SER A 107 6.70 7.09 -9.72
CA SER A 107 5.35 6.77 -9.23
C SER A 107 5.38 5.71 -8.14
N LEU A 108 6.24 4.70 -8.26
CA LEU A 108 6.40 3.68 -7.24
C LEU A 108 7.05 4.25 -5.97
N ALA A 109 8.07 5.10 -6.09
CA ALA A 109 8.66 5.78 -4.94
C ALA A 109 7.62 6.65 -4.22
N GLY A 110 6.81 7.41 -4.97
CA GLY A 110 5.70 8.19 -4.44
C GLY A 110 4.63 7.34 -3.76
N LEU A 111 4.30 6.17 -4.34
CA LEU A 111 3.38 5.22 -3.73
C LEU A 111 3.94 4.70 -2.40
N LEU A 112 5.19 4.24 -2.37
CA LEU A 112 5.82 3.67 -1.18
C LEU A 112 5.90 4.68 -0.02
N VAL A 113 6.27 5.94 -0.31
CA VAL A 113 6.28 7.01 0.70
C VAL A 113 4.87 7.48 1.06
N GLY A 114 3.93 7.36 0.12
CA GLY A 114 2.51 7.64 0.35
C GLY A 114 1.80 6.60 1.20
N LEU A 115 2.28 5.35 1.26
CA LEU A 115 1.64 4.26 2.01
C LEU A 115 1.48 4.57 3.52
N PRO A 116 2.50 5.06 4.26
CA PRO A 116 2.32 5.49 5.65
C PRO A 116 1.23 6.55 5.83
N VAL A 117 1.16 7.53 4.91
CA VAL A 117 0.14 8.58 4.94
C VAL A 117 -1.23 8.00 4.64
N PHE A 118 -1.32 7.10 3.67
CA PHE A 118 -2.54 6.36 3.36
C PHE A 118 -3.06 5.60 4.57
N VAL A 119 -2.22 4.83 5.24
CA VAL A 119 -2.57 4.10 6.46
C VAL A 119 -3.13 5.03 7.55
N TYR A 120 -2.47 6.17 7.76
CA TYR A 120 -2.88 7.16 8.75
C TYR A 120 -4.22 7.83 8.39
N GLU A 121 -4.41 8.23 7.13
CA GLU A 121 -5.63 8.89 6.69
C GLU A 121 -6.82 7.93 6.66
N THR A 122 -6.61 6.68 6.25
CA THR A 122 -7.64 5.63 6.30
C THR A 122 -8.03 5.34 7.76
N TYR A 123 -7.07 5.25 8.68
CA TYR A 123 -7.38 5.14 10.11
C TYR A 123 -8.26 6.29 10.59
N ARG A 124 -7.88 7.54 10.28
CA ARG A 124 -8.58 8.73 10.74
C ARG A 124 -9.98 8.86 10.15
N PHE A 125 -10.18 8.37 8.92
CA PHE A 125 -11.48 8.25 8.29
C PHE A 125 -12.40 7.25 9.00
N MET A 126 -11.87 6.07 9.31
CA MET A 126 -12.70 4.99 9.88
C MET A 126 -12.90 5.15 11.39
N LYS A 127 -11.97 5.82 12.09
CA LYS A 127 -11.95 5.97 13.55
C LYS A 127 -13.32 6.29 14.18
N PRO A 128 -14.13 7.25 13.67
CA PRO A 128 -15.42 7.59 14.27
C PRO A 128 -16.37 6.38 14.38
N GLY A 129 -16.41 5.53 13.34
CA GLY A 129 -17.31 4.37 13.25
C GLY A 129 -16.75 3.06 13.80
N LEU A 130 -15.50 3.01 14.29
CA LEU A 130 -14.91 1.78 14.86
C LEU A 130 -15.18 1.69 16.35
N TYR A 131 -15.56 0.50 16.81
CA TYR A 131 -15.59 0.15 18.23
C TYR A 131 -14.16 0.17 18.83
N PRO A 132 -14.01 0.42 20.13
CA PRO A 132 -12.69 0.48 20.78
C PRO A 132 -11.81 -0.76 20.55
N HIS A 133 -12.41 -1.96 20.52
CA HIS A 133 -11.70 -3.20 20.27
C HIS A 133 -11.22 -3.33 18.80
N GLU A 134 -12.01 -2.83 17.85
CA GLU A 134 -11.66 -2.81 16.42
C GLU A 134 -10.54 -1.82 16.15
N ARG A 135 -10.53 -0.66 16.84
CA ARG A 135 -9.44 0.33 16.72
C ARG A 135 -8.10 -0.29 17.09
N ARG A 136 -8.06 -1.06 18.18
CA ARG A 136 -6.85 -1.76 18.62
C ARG A 136 -6.39 -2.77 17.59
N TYR A 137 -7.30 -3.54 17.03
CA TYR A 137 -6.98 -4.48 15.95
C TYR A 137 -6.45 -3.76 14.72
N TYR A 138 -7.10 -2.68 14.29
CA TYR A 138 -6.68 -1.89 13.12
C TYR A 138 -5.27 -1.32 13.31
N LEU A 139 -5.01 -0.70 14.46
CA LEU A 139 -3.71 -0.10 14.79
C LEU A 139 -2.58 -1.14 14.93
N ALA A 140 -2.91 -2.40 15.20
CA ALA A 140 -1.93 -3.49 15.18
C ALA A 140 -1.76 -4.05 13.77
N ALA A 141 -2.85 -4.35 13.06
CA ALA A 141 -2.85 -5.06 11.79
C ALA A 141 -2.29 -4.21 10.65
N VAL A 142 -2.69 -2.94 10.52
CA VAL A 142 -2.34 -2.15 9.32
C VAL A 142 -0.87 -1.70 9.28
N PRO A 143 -0.26 -1.24 10.38
CA PRO A 143 1.19 -1.03 10.37
C PRO A 143 1.97 -2.33 10.18
N THR A 144 1.48 -3.44 10.74
CA THR A 144 2.09 -4.76 10.52
C THR A 144 2.01 -5.18 9.06
N SER A 145 0.89 -4.93 8.38
CA SER A 145 0.73 -5.23 6.94
C SER A 145 1.71 -4.43 6.09
N LEU A 146 1.93 -3.16 6.43
CA LEU A 146 2.92 -2.32 5.75
C LEU A 146 4.33 -2.87 5.93
N ILE A 147 4.73 -3.20 7.17
CA ILE A 147 6.03 -3.79 7.46
C ILE A 147 6.21 -5.10 6.69
N LEU A 148 5.19 -5.97 6.74
CA LEU A 148 5.24 -7.27 6.10
C LEU A 148 5.31 -7.17 4.57
N GLY A 149 4.63 -6.18 3.98
CA GLY A 149 4.75 -5.85 2.57
C GLY A 149 6.15 -5.38 2.19
N LEU A 150 6.77 -4.52 3.00
CA LEU A 150 8.17 -4.10 2.80
C LEU A 150 9.14 -5.28 2.93
N VAL A 151 8.91 -6.19 3.87
CA VAL A 151 9.69 -7.43 3.99
C VAL A 151 9.50 -8.30 2.75
N GLY A 152 8.29 -8.40 2.17
CA GLY A 152 8.06 -9.09 0.92
C GLY A 152 8.81 -8.47 -0.27
N VAL A 153 8.82 -7.14 -0.39
CA VAL A 153 9.62 -6.44 -1.41
C VAL A 153 11.12 -6.70 -1.20
N ALA A 154 11.60 -6.63 0.04
CA ALA A 154 12.99 -6.93 0.37
C ALA A 154 13.35 -8.39 0.05
N PHE A 155 12.47 -9.34 0.36
CA PHE A 155 12.64 -10.74 0.01
C PHE A 155 12.72 -10.95 -1.51
N ALA A 156 11.89 -10.24 -2.28
CA ALA A 156 11.99 -10.26 -3.74
C ALA A 156 13.35 -9.74 -4.23
N HIS A 157 13.79 -8.61 -3.68
CA HIS A 157 15.03 -7.95 -4.06
C HIS A 157 16.28 -8.78 -3.74
N PHE A 158 16.37 -9.29 -2.52
CA PHE A 158 17.60 -9.93 -2.03
C PHE A 158 17.68 -11.42 -2.32
N ILE A 159 16.56 -12.09 -2.59
CA ILE A 159 16.53 -13.55 -2.73
C ILE A 159 15.94 -13.96 -4.09
N VAL A 160 14.72 -13.53 -4.40
CA VAL A 160 14.02 -14.05 -5.60
C VAL A 160 14.65 -13.56 -6.90
N LEU A 161 14.88 -12.25 -7.01
CA LEU A 161 15.42 -11.66 -8.24
C LEU A 161 16.83 -12.14 -8.57
N PRO A 162 17.80 -12.18 -7.62
CA PRO A 162 19.12 -12.72 -7.90
C PRO A 162 19.08 -14.15 -8.42
N VAL A 163 18.27 -15.02 -7.81
CA VAL A 163 18.12 -16.42 -8.24
C VAL A 163 17.54 -16.53 -9.66
N ILE A 164 16.53 -15.71 -9.99
CA ILE A 164 15.91 -15.72 -11.32
C ILE A 164 16.86 -15.21 -12.39
N PHE A 165 17.55 -14.10 -12.14
CA PHE A 165 18.47 -13.54 -13.13
C PHE A 165 19.71 -14.40 -13.33
N ASP A 166 20.27 -14.99 -12.27
CA ASP A 166 21.36 -15.95 -12.35
C ASP A 166 20.97 -17.17 -13.19
N TYR A 167 19.76 -17.69 -12.97
CA TYR A 167 19.20 -18.77 -13.79
C TYR A 167 19.03 -18.36 -15.27
N PHE A 168 18.50 -17.16 -15.57
CA PHE A 168 18.31 -16.73 -16.96
C PHE A 168 19.62 -16.49 -17.71
N ILE A 169 20.62 -15.93 -17.02
CA ILE A 169 21.95 -15.70 -17.57
C ILE A 169 22.61 -17.05 -17.88
N SER A 170 22.74 -17.93 -16.89
CA SER A 170 23.37 -19.25 -17.05
C SER A 170 22.65 -20.16 -18.06
N TYR A 171 21.33 -20.06 -18.16
CA TYR A 171 20.56 -20.82 -19.16
C TYR A 171 20.80 -20.34 -20.60
N THR A 172 21.11 -19.06 -20.80
CA THR A 172 21.12 -18.44 -22.13
C THR A 172 22.54 -18.21 -22.67
N GLU A 173 23.53 -18.05 -21.79
CA GLU A 173 24.89 -17.63 -22.15
C GLU A 173 25.58 -18.51 -23.20
N ASP A 174 25.34 -19.83 -23.16
CA ASP A 174 25.91 -20.77 -24.15
C ASP A 174 25.17 -20.76 -25.50
N SER A 175 23.95 -20.23 -25.54
CA SER A 175 23.04 -20.35 -26.69
C SER A 175 22.80 -19.04 -27.43
N ALA A 176 22.95 -17.89 -26.77
CA ALA A 176 22.66 -16.59 -27.37
C ALA A 176 23.41 -15.43 -26.68
N VAL A 177 23.58 -14.33 -27.41
CA VAL A 177 24.11 -13.09 -26.86
C VAL A 177 23.06 -12.43 -25.96
N LEU A 178 23.42 -12.21 -24.70
CA LEU A 178 22.54 -11.60 -23.71
C LEU A 178 22.26 -10.11 -24.00
N ALA A 179 21.00 -9.72 -23.85
CA ALA A 179 20.44 -8.53 -24.48
C ALA A 179 19.22 -7.96 -23.75
N PHE A 180 19.34 -7.59 -22.48
CA PHE A 180 18.18 -7.22 -21.68
C PHE A 180 17.57 -5.86 -22.09
N SER A 181 16.26 -5.87 -22.33
CA SER A 181 15.44 -4.65 -22.53
C SER A 181 15.19 -3.98 -21.20
N LEU A 182 15.37 -2.65 -21.14
CA LEU A 182 15.02 -1.87 -19.96
C LEU A 182 13.56 -2.11 -19.54
N ARG A 183 12.61 -2.00 -20.48
CA ARG A 183 11.18 -2.14 -20.19
C ARG A 183 10.85 -3.51 -19.61
N GLU A 184 11.25 -4.58 -20.29
CA GLU A 184 10.84 -5.93 -19.89
C GLU A 184 11.48 -6.34 -18.58
N THR A 185 12.77 -6.04 -18.40
CA THR A 185 13.48 -6.29 -17.15
C THR A 185 12.84 -5.53 -15.99
N PHE A 186 12.54 -4.23 -16.16
CA PHE A 186 11.86 -3.47 -15.10
C PHE A 186 10.45 -3.97 -14.82
N ASN A 187 9.68 -4.32 -15.85
CA ASN A 187 8.35 -4.90 -15.65
C ASN A 187 8.44 -6.18 -14.82
N LEU A 188 9.42 -7.05 -15.11
CA LEU A 188 9.66 -8.27 -14.35
C LEU A 188 10.07 -7.97 -12.90
N ILE A 189 11.04 -7.09 -12.68
CA ILE A 189 11.50 -6.68 -11.33
C ILE A 189 10.30 -6.17 -10.50
N LEU A 190 9.54 -5.24 -11.06
CA LEU A 190 8.39 -4.64 -10.36
C LEU A 190 7.27 -5.65 -10.13
N LEU A 191 6.99 -6.53 -11.09
CA LEU A 191 5.98 -7.57 -10.95
C LEU A 191 6.34 -8.53 -9.82
N LEU A 192 7.59 -8.99 -9.76
CA LEU A 192 8.04 -9.92 -8.73
C LEU A 192 8.08 -9.26 -7.34
N MET A 193 8.55 -8.02 -7.24
CA MET A 193 8.51 -7.24 -6.00
C MET A 193 7.07 -7.04 -5.50
N GLY A 194 6.16 -6.63 -6.38
CA GLY A 194 4.75 -6.46 -6.04
C GLY A 194 4.07 -7.78 -5.67
N TYR A 195 4.36 -8.85 -6.40
CA TYR A 195 3.81 -10.17 -6.12
C TYR A 195 4.27 -10.70 -4.76
N MET A 196 5.56 -10.57 -4.43
CA MET A 196 6.06 -10.96 -3.10
C MET A 196 5.48 -10.09 -1.98
N ALA A 197 5.30 -8.79 -2.20
CA ALA A 197 4.63 -7.92 -1.24
C ALA A 197 3.20 -8.42 -0.92
N ILE A 198 2.47 -8.92 -1.93
CA ILE A 198 1.12 -9.50 -1.79
C ILE A 198 1.18 -10.87 -1.10
N VAL A 199 2.09 -11.76 -1.50
CA VAL A 199 2.26 -13.09 -0.89
C VAL A 199 2.55 -12.96 0.60
N PHE A 200 3.38 -11.98 0.97
CA PHE A 200 3.68 -11.70 2.37
C PHE A 200 2.47 -11.17 3.14
N GLN A 201 1.37 -10.76 2.53
CA GLN A 201 0.14 -10.44 3.26
C GLN A 201 -0.66 -11.67 3.71
N ILE A 202 -0.42 -12.86 3.14
CA ILE A 202 -1.19 -14.08 3.44
C ILE A 202 -1.20 -14.43 4.95
N PRO A 203 -0.07 -14.38 5.69
CA PRO A 203 -0.05 -14.61 7.13
C PRO A 203 -0.98 -13.68 7.93
N LEU A 204 -1.19 -12.46 7.44
CA LEU A 204 -2.10 -11.50 8.07
C LEU A 204 -3.57 -11.87 7.85
N PHE A 205 -3.90 -12.60 6.80
CA PHE A 205 -5.28 -13.06 6.55
C PHE A 205 -5.60 -14.38 7.25
N ILE A 206 -4.60 -15.22 7.53
CA ILE A 206 -4.79 -16.56 8.10
C ILE A 206 -4.88 -16.58 9.65
N GLN A 207 -5.00 -15.43 10.31
CA GLN A 207 -5.06 -15.37 11.78
C GLN A 207 -6.24 -16.21 12.30
N PRO A 208 -6.01 -17.18 13.22
CA PRO A 208 -7.10 -17.91 13.85
C PRO A 208 -7.93 -16.94 14.68
N ARG A 209 -9.20 -16.75 14.32
CA ARG A 209 -10.17 -16.12 15.22
C ARG A 209 -10.52 -17.15 16.29
N SER A 210 -9.80 -17.15 17.41
CA SER A 210 -10.15 -17.84 18.65
C SER A 210 -10.71 -16.87 19.67
#